data_AF-A0A1R1SJQ6-F1
#
_entry.id   AF-A0A1R1SJQ6-F1
#
_cell.length_a   1.000
_cell.length_b   1.000
_cell.length_c   1.000
_cell.angle_alpha   90.00
_cell.angle_beta   90.00
_cell.angle_gamma   90.00
#
_symmetry.space_group_name_H-M   'P 1'
#
loop_
_entity.id
_entity.type
_entity.pdbx_description
1 polymer ?
#
loop_
_entity_poly.entity_id
_entity_poly.type
_entity_poly.pdbx_seq_one_letter_code
_entity_poly.pdbx_strand_id
1 'polypeptide(L)'
;MRYAEIRPYTVPATLTELAGPTGGVVVLPTALDWTPKKAYDLADDVDLRMLYETVIREAMHIEDLRTFLNARLLAEAWPRLWLPLRVRGAWESRFPDLAKAAA
;
A
#
# COMPACT_ATOMS: atom_id res chain seq x y z
N MET A 1 -13.16 -17.11 22.82
CA MET A 1 -11.87 -16.92 22.11
C MET A 1 -11.76 -15.47 21.68
N ARG A 2 -10.81 -14.72 22.21
CA ARG A 2 -10.59 -13.30 21.87
C ARG A 2 -9.71 -13.22 20.63
N TYR A 3 -10.31 -13.28 19.44
CA TYR A 3 -9.64 -13.01 18.17
C TYR A 3 -9.72 -11.51 17.85
N ALA A 4 -9.37 -10.66 18.82
CA ALA A 4 -8.92 -9.32 18.52
C ALA A 4 -7.39 -9.41 18.42
N GLU A 5 -6.94 -10.23 17.47
CA GLU A 5 -5.55 -10.23 17.08
C GLU A 5 -5.23 -8.81 16.65
N ILE A 6 -4.25 -8.24 17.33
CA ILE A 6 -3.55 -7.05 16.90
C ILE A 6 -3.05 -7.40 15.51
N ARG A 7 -3.79 -7.08 14.44
CA ARG A 7 -3.37 -7.39 13.07
C ARG A 7 -2.01 -6.74 12.88
N PRO A 8 -0.91 -7.50 12.79
CA PRO A 8 0.38 -6.88 12.54
C PRO A 8 0.29 -6.29 11.13
N TYR A 9 0.54 -5.00 11.01
CA TYR A 9 0.64 -4.38 9.70
C TYR A 9 1.81 -5.03 8.96
N THR A 10 1.53 -5.57 7.78
CA THR A 10 2.56 -6.15 6.95
C THR A 10 3.44 -5.02 6.43
N VAL A 11 4.74 -5.07 6.73
CA VAL A 11 5.73 -4.10 6.26
C VAL A 11 6.85 -4.89 5.55
N PRO A 12 7.25 -4.50 4.33
CA PRO A 12 8.36 -5.14 3.63
C PRO A 12 9.67 -5.09 4.43
N ALA A 13 10.59 -6.00 4.12
CA ALA A 13 11.94 -5.90 4.62
C ALA A 13 12.68 -4.71 3.99
N THR A 14 12.46 -4.48 2.69
CA THR A 14 13.03 -3.37 1.92
C THR A 14 12.02 -2.80 0.91
N LEU A 15 12.11 -1.50 0.60
CA LEU A 15 11.26 -0.89 -0.43
C LEU A 15 11.56 -1.46 -1.82
N THR A 16 12.80 -1.86 -2.10
CA THR A 16 13.22 -2.39 -3.40
C THR A 16 12.54 -3.70 -3.80
N GLU A 17 11.94 -4.42 -2.85
CA GLU A 17 11.15 -5.62 -3.13
C GLU A 17 9.76 -5.30 -3.70
N LEU A 18 9.32 -4.04 -3.60
CA LEU A 18 8.06 -3.55 -4.16
C LEU A 18 8.22 -3.32 -5.66
N ALA A 19 8.00 -4.39 -6.42
CA ALA A 19 8.14 -4.46 -7.87
C ALA A 19 6.80 -4.43 -8.61
N GLY A 20 5.75 -3.93 -7.94
CA GLY A 20 4.42 -3.81 -8.53
C GLY A 20 4.37 -2.91 -9.76
N PRO A 21 3.23 -2.91 -10.45
CA PRO A 21 3.04 -2.18 -11.70
C PRO A 21 3.25 -0.67 -11.52
N THR A 22 3.88 -0.04 -12.51
CA THR A 22 4.15 1.40 -12.53
C THR A 22 3.21 2.19 -13.43
N GLY A 23 2.31 1.51 -14.14
CA GLY A 23 1.38 2.12 -15.07
C GLY A 23 0.35 1.12 -15.58
N GLY A 24 -0.70 1.64 -16.21
CA GLY A 24 -1.82 0.84 -16.72
C GLY A 24 -2.87 0.54 -15.65
N VAL A 25 -3.79 -0.35 -15.99
CA VAL A 25 -4.94 -0.68 -15.14
C VAL A 25 -4.63 -1.92 -14.30
N VAL A 26 -4.71 -1.76 -12.98
CA VAL A 26 -4.52 -2.82 -12.00
C VAL A 26 -5.86 -3.29 -11.50
N VAL A 27 -6.04 -4.62 -11.42
CA VAL A 27 -7.25 -5.23 -10.89
C VAL A 27 -6.98 -5.83 -9.52
N LEU A 28 -7.64 -5.33 -8.48
CA LEU A 28 -7.51 -5.90 -7.14
C LEU A 28 -8.31 -7.21 -7.00
N PRO A 29 -7.73 -8.24 -6.35
CA PRO A 29 -8.47 -9.43 -5.99
C PRO A 29 -9.51 -9.10 -4.93
N THR A 30 -10.63 -9.83 -4.95
CA THR A 30 -11.75 -9.64 -4.01
C THR A 30 -11.32 -9.76 -2.54
N ALA A 31 -10.21 -10.46 -2.26
CA ALA A 31 -9.64 -10.58 -0.92
C ALA A 31 -9.14 -9.24 -0.36
N LEU A 32 -8.61 -8.36 -1.23
CA LEU A 32 -8.11 -7.03 -0.86
C LEU A 32 -9.20 -5.96 -1.00
N ASP A 33 -10.05 -6.08 -2.01
CA ASP A 33 -11.11 -5.12 -2.27
C ASP A 33 -12.44 -5.81 -2.56
N TRP A 34 -13.37 -5.67 -1.64
CA TRP A 34 -14.66 -6.35 -1.65
C TRP A 34 -15.72 -5.51 -2.40
N THR A 35 -15.32 -4.35 -2.94
CA THR A 35 -16.19 -3.45 -3.68
C THR A 35 -16.36 -3.90 -5.15
N PRO A 36 -17.42 -3.44 -5.83
CA PRO A 36 -17.62 -3.76 -7.25
C PRO A 36 -16.59 -3.07 -8.19
N LYS A 37 -15.87 -2.05 -7.73
CA LYS A 37 -14.80 -1.41 -8.49
C LYS A 37 -13.51 -2.20 -8.28
N LYS A 38 -13.14 -3.02 -9.26
CA LYS A 38 -11.90 -3.81 -9.19
C LYS A 38 -10.75 -3.19 -9.95
N ALA A 39 -11.01 -2.32 -10.91
CA ALA A 39 -10.02 -1.74 -11.79
C ALA A 39 -9.60 -0.35 -11.33
N TYR A 40 -8.31 -0.14 -11.19
CA TYR A 40 -7.66 1.10 -10.79
C TYR A 40 -6.67 1.51 -11.89
N ASP A 41 -6.86 2.69 -12.48
CA ASP A 41 -5.92 3.21 -13.46
C ASP A 41 -4.76 3.94 -12.76
N LEU A 42 -3.54 3.42 -12.91
CA LEU A 42 -2.34 4.04 -12.35
C LEU A 42 -1.97 5.36 -13.02
N ALA A 43 -2.54 5.67 -14.19
CA ALA A 43 -2.40 6.99 -14.81
C ALA A 43 -3.22 8.08 -14.09
N ASP A 44 -4.22 7.69 -13.29
CA ASP A 44 -5.05 8.59 -12.50
C ASP A 44 -4.55 8.65 -11.04
N ASP A 45 -4.23 9.86 -10.55
CA ASP A 45 -3.69 10.07 -9.19
C ASP A 45 -4.69 9.65 -8.10
N VAL A 46 -6.00 9.75 -8.35
CA VAL A 46 -7.02 9.32 -7.39
C VAL A 46 -7.03 7.80 -7.31
N ASP A 47 -7.08 7.11 -8.44
CA ASP A 47 -7.09 5.65 -8.48
C ASP A 47 -5.78 5.04 -7.98
N LEU A 48 -4.63 5.62 -8.29
CA LEU A 48 -3.34 5.20 -7.74
C LEU A 48 -3.33 5.27 -6.22
N ARG A 49 -3.78 6.40 -5.64
CA ARG A 49 -3.83 6.55 -4.18
C ARG A 49 -4.79 5.56 -3.54
N MET A 50 -6.01 5.43 -4.07
CA MET A 50 -7.00 4.50 -3.53
C MET A 50 -6.50 3.05 -3.59
N LEU A 51 -5.88 2.65 -4.69
CA LEU A 51 -5.24 1.33 -4.82
C LEU A 51 -4.22 1.11 -3.70
N TYR A 52 -3.31 2.07 -3.51
CA TYR A 52 -2.22 1.95 -2.55
C TYR A 52 -2.74 1.98 -1.10
N GLU A 53 -3.70 2.84 -0.80
CA GLU A 53 -4.37 2.91 0.50
C GLU A 53 -5.08 1.59 0.83
N THR A 54 -5.83 1.04 -0.12
CA THR A 54 -6.52 -0.24 0.05
C THR A 54 -5.53 -1.37 0.25
N VAL A 55 -4.51 -1.50 -0.60
CA VAL A 55 -3.49 -2.56 -0.48
C VAL A 55 -2.76 -2.46 0.85
N ILE A 56 -2.30 -1.28 1.26
CA ILE A 56 -1.55 -1.12 2.52
C ILE A 56 -2.42 -1.43 3.75
N ARG A 57 -3.72 -1.16 3.68
CA ARG A 57 -4.65 -1.40 4.79
C ARG A 57 -5.13 -2.84 4.87
N GLU A 58 -5.38 -3.47 3.73
CA GLU A 58 -6.03 -4.78 3.65
C GLU A 58 -5.05 -5.94 3.42
N ALA A 59 -3.83 -5.67 2.93
CA ALA A 59 -2.83 -6.72 2.69
C ALA A 59 -2.44 -7.46 3.96
N MET A 60 -2.72 -8.75 3.95
CA MET A 60 -2.32 -9.67 5.02
C MET A 60 -0.96 -10.33 4.75
N HIS A 61 -0.52 -10.32 3.49
CA HIS A 61 0.72 -10.95 3.07
C HIS A 61 1.66 -9.97 2.38
N ILE A 62 2.96 -10.20 2.55
CA ILE A 62 3.99 -9.38 1.91
C ILE A 62 3.93 -9.49 0.38
N GLU A 63 3.50 -10.64 -0.13
CA GLU A 63 3.36 -10.89 -1.56
C GLU A 63 2.33 -9.95 -2.20
N ASP A 64 1.24 -9.62 -1.51
CA ASP A 64 0.25 -8.65 -2.00
C ASP A 64 0.90 -7.27 -2.16
N LEU A 65 1.68 -6.84 -1.17
CA LEU A 65 2.40 -5.57 -1.23
C LEU A 65 3.39 -5.57 -2.41
N ARG A 66 4.16 -6.64 -2.59
CA ARG A 66 5.13 -6.78 -3.69
C ARG A 66 4.45 -6.80 -5.07
N THR A 67 3.24 -7.35 -5.14
CA THR A 67 2.47 -7.49 -6.38
C THR A 67 1.86 -6.17 -6.82
N PHE A 68 1.33 -5.38 -5.87
CA PHE A 68 0.53 -4.19 -6.20
C PHE A 68 1.24 -2.86 -5.96
N LEU A 69 2.25 -2.81 -5.08
CA LEU A 69 2.98 -1.58 -4.79
C LEU A 69 4.30 -1.53 -5.54
N ASN A 70 4.62 -0.36 -6.07
CA ASN A 70 5.93 -0.05 -6.59
C ASN A 70 6.68 0.90 -5.65
N ALA A 71 7.94 0.62 -5.36
CA ALA A 71 8.79 1.41 -4.46
C ALA A 71 8.83 2.91 -4.81
N ARG A 72 9.00 3.22 -6.10
CA ARG A 72 9.19 4.59 -6.60
C ARG A 72 7.88 5.37 -6.48
N LEU A 73 6.81 4.81 -7.05
CA LEU A 73 5.48 5.42 -6.99
C LEU A 73 4.97 5.54 -5.56
N LEU A 74 5.31 4.58 -4.69
CA LEU A 74 4.93 4.63 -3.29
C LEU A 74 5.56 5.82 -2.61
N ALA A 75 6.86 6.03 -2.78
CA ALA A 75 7.54 7.20 -2.22
C ALA A 75 6.97 8.52 -2.76
N GLU A 76 6.65 8.59 -4.06
CA GLU A 76 6.06 9.77 -4.69
C GLU A 76 4.63 10.06 -4.17
N ALA A 77 3.83 9.02 -3.96
CA ALA A 77 2.43 9.15 -3.51
C ALA A 77 2.29 9.21 -1.98
N TRP A 78 3.27 8.70 -1.22
CA TRP A 78 3.26 8.59 0.26
C TRP A 78 2.73 9.83 1.00
N PRO A 79 3.21 11.07 0.72
CA PRO A 79 2.69 12.27 1.38
C PRO A 79 1.18 12.49 1.17
N ARG A 80 0.63 11.99 0.06
CA ARG A 80 -0.77 12.18 -0.36
C ARG A 80 -1.68 11.04 0.10
N LEU A 81 -1.15 9.94 0.63
CA LEU A 81 -1.95 8.80 1.08
C LEU A 81 -2.60 9.09 2.45
N TRP A 82 -3.86 8.70 2.57
CA TRP A 82 -4.66 8.74 3.78
C TRP A 82 -4.59 7.41 4.52
N LEU A 83 -3.49 7.21 5.24
CA LEU A 83 -3.23 6.01 6.03
C LEU A 83 -3.50 6.23 7.52
N PRO A 84 -3.98 5.20 8.25
CA PRO A 84 -4.05 5.26 9.71
C PRO A 84 -2.67 5.52 10.32
N LEU A 85 -2.60 6.39 11.33
CA LEU A 85 -1.35 6.85 11.94
C LEU A 85 -0.42 5.69 12.39
N ARG A 86 -1.00 4.58 12.86
CA ARG A 86 -0.23 3.40 13.28
C ARG A 86 0.45 2.69 12.10
N VAL A 87 -0.23 2.59 10.96
CA VAL A 87 0.31 2.01 9.72
C VAL A 87 1.43 2.92 9.22
N ARG A 88 1.14 4.21 9.10
CA ARG A 88 2.09 5.20 8.61
C ARG A 88 3.35 5.22 9.47
N GLY A 89 3.21 5.27 10.79
CA GLY A 89 4.33 5.21 11.72
C GLY A 89 5.13 3.90 11.66
N ALA A 90 4.48 2.75 11.44
CA ALA A 90 5.18 1.47 11.28
C ALA A 90 6.04 1.45 10.01
N TRP A 91 5.51 1.97 8.90
CA TRP A 91 6.22 2.09 7.63
C TRP A 91 7.33 3.14 7.68
N GLU A 92 7.08 4.33 8.22
CA GLU A 92 8.06 5.42 8.34
C GLU A 92 9.21 5.06 9.31
N SER A 93 8.90 4.32 10.39
CA SER A 93 9.92 3.79 11.31
C SER A 93 10.84 2.79 10.61
N ARG A 94 10.31 1.99 9.69
CA ARG A 94 11.09 1.03 8.91
C ARG A 94 11.81 1.67 7.72
N PHE A 95 11.20 2.68 7.11
CA PHE A 95 11.65 3.34 5.88
C PHE A 95 11.76 4.85 6.08
N PRO A 96 12.94 5.32 6.53
CA PRO A 96 13.19 6.74 6.73
C PRO A 96 13.01 7.58 5.45
N ASP A 97 13.21 6.99 4.27
CA ASP A 97 13.04 7.67 2.99
C ASP A 97 11.57 8.01 2.69
N LEU A 98 10.62 7.20 3.17
CA LEU A 98 9.19 7.55 3.09
C LEU A 98 8.85 8.71 4.03
N ALA A 99 9.46 8.74 5.22
CA ALA A 99 9.30 9.85 6.15
C ALA A 99 9.87 11.15 5.57
N LYS A 100 11.01 11.09 4.88
CA LYS A 100 11.59 12.25 4.17
C LYS A 100 10.72 12.71 3.01
N ALA A 101 10.08 11.79 2.29
CA ALA A 101 9.15 12.15 1.21
C ALA A 101 7.84 12.77 1.73
N ALA A 102 7.50 12.53 3.00
CA ALA A 102 6.35 13.12 3.69
C ALA A 102 6.62 14.47 4.37
N ALA A 103 7.89 14.86 4.52
CA ALA A 103 8.33 16.09 5.19
C ALA A 103 8.41 17.27 4.21
#